data_AF-A0A2N0V5E6-F1
#
_entry.id   AF-A0A2N0V5E6-F1
#
_cell.length_a   1.000
_cell.length_b   1.000
_cell.length_c   1.000
_cell.angle_alpha   90.00
_cell.angle_beta   90.00
_cell.angle_gamma   90.00
#
_symmetry.space_group_name_H-M   'P 1'
#
loop_
_entity.id
_entity.type
_entity.pdbx_description
1 polymer ?
#
loop_
_entity_poly.entity_id
_entity_poly.type
_entity_poly.pdbx_seq_one_letter_code
_entity_poly.pdbx_strand_id
1 'polypeptide(L)'
;MTFKCTSIVFVCIATICFFNYFPQFIYSDKEILINSSFNDGFSKWIPSKTGVEIHPAAKIDTTNLSNFVSPPETSVILSAPNFERAISLGQFIPPVTAGSLLHLSAYTKTIGITDGLRPWETARVILVGYDQFNKAMYNHPHLLVAQKGSSDWAYHERVFRIAENTAKLQLIIQLIHAKGQFFVKTLSLRPATPNPEFGRYRSWFIAIWTFLGLWVGLPLVHKAATRRPHALILLIALGILAGVLMPNSLKEYIGESILPSADAGAYIIHSDELSVFRLTFSIPELDKYKYGHFIMFGLLAATASNRGWFNLSTFKALVLTTLFAFATEVLQLFIPGRGPQLGDVLIDTAGIFTGWALSGFYRSSSINC
;
A
#
# COMPACT_ATOMS: atom_id res chain seq x y z
N MET A 1 -10.08 -28.67 -15.86
CA MET A 1 -9.03 -27.65 -15.63
C MET A 1 -9.56 -26.26 -15.93
N THR A 2 -10.14 -26.04 -17.12
CA THR A 2 -10.75 -24.76 -17.53
C THR A 2 -11.72 -24.19 -16.49
N PHE A 3 -12.68 -24.99 -16.01
CA PHE A 3 -13.64 -24.55 -14.99
C PHE A 3 -12.97 -24.02 -13.71
N LYS A 4 -11.95 -24.71 -13.18
CA LYS A 4 -11.22 -24.26 -11.99
C LYS A 4 -10.50 -22.93 -12.21
N CYS A 5 -9.83 -22.77 -13.36
CA CYS A 5 -9.15 -21.52 -13.69
C CYS A 5 -10.15 -20.36 -13.80
N THR A 6 -11.28 -20.57 -14.47
CA THR A 6 -12.34 -19.57 -14.59
C THR A 6 -12.90 -19.18 -13.22
N SER A 7 -13.13 -20.15 -12.32
CA SER A 7 -13.57 -19.86 -10.95
C SER A 7 -12.56 -19.02 -10.17
N ILE A 8 -11.26 -19.33 -10.26
CA ILE A 8 -10.20 -18.56 -9.58
C ILE A 8 -10.18 -17.11 -10.10
N VAL A 9 -10.18 -16.92 -11.43
CA VAL A 9 -10.20 -15.58 -12.03
C VAL A 9 -11.41 -14.79 -11.58
N PHE A 10 -12.59 -15.40 -11.59
CA PHE A 10 -13.82 -14.76 -11.14
C PHE A 10 -13.73 -14.33 -9.67
N VAL A 11 -13.26 -15.22 -8.78
CA VAL A 11 -13.09 -14.90 -7.36
C VAL A 11 -12.04 -13.81 -7.15
N CYS A 12 -10.95 -13.80 -7.93
CA CYS A 12 -9.97 -12.71 -7.89
C CYS A 12 -10.60 -11.36 -8.24
N ILE A 13 -11.31 -11.28 -9.37
CA ILE A 13 -11.95 -10.04 -9.83
C ILE A 13 -12.99 -9.58 -8.81
N ALA A 14 -13.86 -10.48 -8.33
CA ALA A 14 -14.85 -10.16 -7.32
C ALA A 14 -14.22 -9.65 -6.02
N THR A 15 -13.09 -10.24 -5.60
CA THR A 15 -12.35 -9.79 -4.41
C THR A 15 -11.77 -8.39 -4.63
N ILE A 16 -11.11 -8.13 -5.76
CA ILE A 16 -10.56 -6.81 -6.10
C ILE A 16 -11.68 -5.76 -6.11
N CYS A 17 -12.79 -6.04 -6.79
CA CYS A 17 -13.93 -5.13 -6.84
C CYS A 17 -14.50 -4.85 -5.44
N PHE A 18 -14.64 -5.87 -4.60
CA PHE A 18 -15.12 -5.71 -3.24
C PHE A 18 -14.21 -4.79 -2.41
N PHE A 19 -12.89 -5.06 -2.39
CA PHE A 19 -11.96 -4.28 -1.58
C PHE A 19 -11.74 -2.84 -2.09
N ASN A 20 -11.84 -2.62 -3.40
CA ASN A 20 -11.63 -1.31 -4.01
C ASN A 20 -12.86 -0.40 -3.97
N TYR A 21 -14.09 -0.97 -4.00
CA TYR A 21 -15.31 -0.17 -4.15
C TYR A 21 -16.29 -0.28 -2.98
N PHE A 22 -16.21 -1.32 -2.14
CA PHE A 22 -17.09 -1.41 -0.97
C PHE A 22 -16.51 -0.59 0.19
N PRO A 23 -17.31 0.30 0.83
CA PRO A 23 -16.80 1.18 1.87
C PRO A 23 -16.34 0.38 3.10
N GLN A 24 -15.05 0.47 3.42
CA GLN A 24 -14.44 -0.23 4.56
C GLN A 24 -14.75 0.47 5.90
N PHE A 25 -15.00 1.78 5.84
CA PHE A 25 -15.30 2.63 6.99
C PHE A 25 -16.54 3.47 6.71
N ILE A 26 -17.22 3.85 7.80
CA ILE A 26 -18.29 4.83 7.82
C ILE A 26 -17.72 6.08 8.47
N TYR A 27 -17.84 7.22 7.79
CA TYR A 27 -17.33 8.50 8.27
C TYR A 27 -18.46 9.31 8.88
N SER A 28 -18.18 9.95 10.02
CA SER A 28 -19.10 10.94 10.60
C SER A 28 -19.04 12.24 9.79
N ASP A 29 -20.18 12.91 9.63
CA ASP A 29 -20.22 14.26 9.02
C ASP A 29 -19.60 15.36 9.88
N LYS A 30 -19.23 15.03 11.13
CA LYS A 30 -18.63 15.97 12.06
C LYS A 30 -17.16 16.22 11.73
N GLU A 31 -16.88 17.39 11.17
CA GLU A 31 -15.53 17.91 10.98
C GLU A 31 -14.89 18.25 12.34
N ILE A 32 -13.64 17.79 12.54
CA ILE A 32 -12.87 18.06 13.76
C ILE A 32 -11.97 19.28 13.57
N LEU A 33 -11.49 19.53 12.35
CA LEU A 33 -10.63 20.67 12.07
C LEU A 33 -11.40 21.98 12.18
N ILE A 34 -10.72 23.00 12.69
CA ILE A 34 -11.23 24.37 12.71
C ILE A 34 -10.63 25.12 11.52
N ASN A 35 -11.47 25.79 10.73
CA ASN A 35 -11.06 26.53 9.54
C ASN A 35 -10.24 25.63 8.57
N SER A 36 -10.82 24.50 8.18
CA SER A 36 -10.17 23.49 7.34
C SER A 36 -10.03 23.89 5.87
N SER A 37 -10.83 24.86 5.43
CA SER A 37 -10.78 25.47 4.10
C SER A 37 -9.85 26.68 4.00
N PHE A 38 -9.24 27.12 5.12
CA PHE A 38 -8.38 28.31 5.20
C PHE A 38 -9.05 29.64 4.78
N ASN A 39 -10.39 29.68 4.71
CA ASN A 39 -11.12 30.90 4.33
C ASN A 39 -10.95 32.01 5.39
N ASP A 40 -10.79 31.64 6.66
CA ASP A 40 -10.55 32.58 7.77
C ASP A 40 -9.05 32.75 8.07
N GLY A 41 -8.22 32.67 7.04
CA GLY A 41 -6.78 32.81 7.19
C GLY A 41 -6.15 31.59 7.90
N PHE A 42 -5.22 31.86 8.81
CA PHE A 42 -4.62 30.84 9.69
C PHE A 42 -5.28 30.77 11.07
N SER A 43 -6.56 31.15 11.20
CA SER A 43 -7.27 31.04 12.49
C SER A 43 -7.17 29.62 13.06
N LYS A 44 -6.67 29.49 14.31
CA LYS A 44 -6.36 28.22 15.01
C LYS A 44 -5.26 27.34 14.39
N TRP A 45 -4.64 27.80 13.33
CA TRP A 45 -3.43 27.19 12.77
C TRP A 45 -2.18 27.91 13.29
N ILE A 46 -1.08 27.18 13.42
CA ILE A 46 0.20 27.63 13.92
C ILE A 46 1.17 27.61 12.73
N PRO A 47 1.30 28.71 11.98
CA PRO A 47 2.24 28.80 10.86
C PRO A 47 3.67 28.99 11.37
N SER A 48 4.62 28.50 10.59
CA SER A 48 6.02 28.92 10.71
C SER A 48 6.16 30.42 10.44
N LYS A 49 7.20 31.03 11.02
CA LYS A 49 7.43 32.48 10.91
C LYS A 49 7.57 32.97 9.46
N THR A 50 8.00 32.11 8.54
CA THR A 50 8.24 32.44 7.14
C THR A 50 7.85 31.28 6.23
N GLY A 51 7.45 31.59 4.99
CA GLY A 51 7.26 30.62 3.92
C GLY A 51 5.95 29.84 3.99
N VAL A 52 4.97 30.31 4.76
CA VAL A 52 3.59 29.80 4.73
C VAL A 52 2.69 30.93 4.24
N GLU A 53 1.99 30.69 3.13
CA GLU A 53 1.14 31.69 2.47
C GLU A 53 -0.21 31.09 2.13
N ILE A 54 -1.25 31.94 2.10
CA ILE A 54 -2.58 31.55 1.65
C ILE A 54 -2.71 31.99 0.20
N HIS A 55 -3.12 31.05 -0.64
CA HIS A 55 -3.42 31.28 -2.02
C HIS A 55 -4.94 31.18 -2.21
N PRO A 56 -5.64 32.32 -2.36
CA PRO A 56 -7.09 32.35 -2.48
C PRO A 56 -7.57 31.51 -3.66
N ALA A 57 -8.80 31.00 -3.55
CA ALA A 57 -9.49 30.41 -4.69
C ALA A 57 -9.47 31.39 -5.88
N ALA A 58 -9.02 30.92 -7.04
CA ALA A 58 -9.16 31.71 -8.27
C ALA A 58 -10.65 31.98 -8.51
N LYS A 59 -11.02 33.22 -8.86
CA LYS A 59 -12.38 33.53 -9.29
C LYS A 59 -12.71 32.65 -10.49
N ILE A 60 -13.81 31.90 -10.40
CA ILE A 60 -14.28 31.05 -11.49
C ILE A 60 -14.65 31.95 -12.66
N ASP A 61 -13.88 31.88 -13.75
CA ASP A 61 -14.33 32.37 -15.04
C ASP A 61 -15.33 31.35 -15.58
N THR A 62 -16.61 31.71 -15.59
CA THR A 62 -17.75 30.84 -15.96
C THR A 62 -17.73 30.38 -17.42
N THR A 63 -16.72 30.75 -18.20
CA THR A 63 -16.58 30.42 -19.61
C THR A 63 -15.90 29.06 -19.89
N ASN A 64 -15.23 28.44 -18.91
CA ASN A 64 -14.48 27.18 -19.08
C ASN A 64 -14.68 26.16 -17.93
N LEU A 65 -15.92 25.72 -17.71
CA LEU A 65 -16.28 24.75 -16.67
C LEU A 65 -15.80 23.30 -16.93
N SER A 66 -15.36 22.96 -18.14
CA SER A 66 -15.04 21.57 -18.51
C SER A 66 -13.64 21.09 -18.12
N ASN A 67 -12.75 21.98 -17.67
CA ASN A 67 -11.32 21.64 -17.43
C ASN A 67 -10.93 21.55 -15.95
N PHE A 68 -11.86 21.74 -15.01
CA PHE A 68 -11.55 21.69 -13.59
C PHE A 68 -11.64 20.26 -13.05
N VAL A 69 -10.48 19.63 -12.88
CA VAL A 69 -10.32 18.34 -12.15
C VAL A 69 -10.48 18.52 -10.63
N SER A 70 -10.47 19.75 -10.12
CA SER A 70 -10.72 20.06 -8.70
C SER A 70 -11.38 21.43 -8.53
N PRO A 71 -12.25 21.61 -7.50
CA PRO A 71 -12.90 22.90 -7.26
C PRO A 71 -11.86 23.98 -6.91
N PRO A 72 -12.09 25.24 -7.34
CA PRO A 72 -11.27 26.36 -6.95
C PRO A 72 -11.58 26.70 -5.51
N GLU A 73 -10.74 26.20 -4.63
CA GLU A 73 -10.79 26.45 -3.19
C GLU A 73 -9.49 27.11 -2.76
N THR A 74 -9.58 27.84 -1.64
CA THR A 74 -8.41 28.42 -0.99
C THR A 74 -7.43 27.32 -0.61
N SER A 75 -6.16 27.50 -0.98
CA SER A 75 -5.08 26.58 -0.66
C SER A 75 -4.03 27.26 0.21
N VAL A 76 -3.30 26.46 0.96
CA VAL A 76 -2.08 26.91 1.63
C VAL A 76 -0.87 26.47 0.83
N ILE A 77 0.14 27.35 0.77
CA ILE A 77 1.43 27.10 0.13
C ILE A 77 2.51 27.13 1.21
N LEU A 78 3.34 26.08 1.25
CA LEU A 78 4.62 26.09 1.94
C LEU A 78 5.73 26.24 0.91
N SER A 79 6.53 27.30 1.02
CA SER A 79 7.58 27.65 0.06
C SER A 79 8.95 27.71 0.74
N ALA A 80 9.85 26.80 0.37
CA ALA A 80 11.24 26.80 0.84
C ALA A 80 12.21 27.03 -0.33
N PRO A 81 12.98 28.13 -0.34
CA PRO A 81 13.96 28.40 -1.40
C PRO A 81 15.23 27.53 -1.27
N ASN A 82 15.52 27.02 -0.07
CA ASN A 82 16.70 26.24 0.28
C ASN A 82 16.37 25.13 1.29
N PHE A 83 17.37 24.31 1.65
CA PHE A 83 17.23 23.16 2.55
C PHE A 83 17.39 23.51 4.04
N GLU A 84 17.63 24.77 4.39
CA GLU A 84 18.08 25.15 5.74
C GLU A 84 16.97 25.17 6.79
N ARG A 85 15.71 25.26 6.36
CA ARG A 85 14.57 25.47 7.26
C ARG A 85 13.57 24.35 7.13
N ALA A 86 12.94 24.04 8.26
CA ALA A 86 11.69 23.31 8.29
C ALA A 86 10.54 24.33 8.31
N ILE A 87 9.70 24.29 7.29
CA ILE A 87 8.49 25.09 7.20
C ILE A 87 7.32 24.18 7.55
N SER A 88 6.46 24.65 8.44
CA SER A 88 5.29 23.90 8.89
C SER A 88 4.10 24.79 9.15
N LEU A 89 2.92 24.19 9.01
CA LEU A 89 1.64 24.71 9.45
C LEU A 89 0.95 23.61 10.25
N GLY A 90 0.68 23.87 11.52
CA GLY A 90 0.10 22.86 12.42
C GLY A 90 -1.20 23.29 13.08
N GLN A 91 -2.09 22.35 13.39
CA GLN A 91 -3.25 22.58 14.25
C GLN A 91 -3.34 21.47 15.29
N PHE A 92 -3.46 21.86 16.56
CA PHE A 92 -3.77 20.91 17.62
C PHE A 92 -5.23 20.49 17.52
N ILE A 93 -5.43 19.18 17.58
CA ILE A 93 -6.75 18.57 17.48
C ILE A 93 -7.36 18.54 18.87
N PRO A 94 -8.66 18.87 19.03
CA PRO A 94 -9.38 18.67 20.28
C PRO A 94 -9.20 17.24 20.80
N PRO A 95 -9.27 17.01 22.14
CA PRO A 95 -9.11 15.68 22.70
C PRO A 95 -10.03 14.65 22.03
N VAL A 96 -9.44 13.56 21.56
CA VAL A 96 -10.14 12.41 20.95
C VAL A 96 -9.94 11.17 21.82
N THR A 97 -10.93 10.28 21.82
CA THR A 97 -10.86 9.03 22.57
C THR A 97 -9.72 8.16 22.03
N ALA A 98 -8.87 7.65 22.92
CA ALA A 98 -7.81 6.73 22.52
C ALA A 98 -8.40 5.44 21.90
N GLY A 99 -7.72 4.86 20.91
CA GLY A 99 -8.22 3.72 20.14
C GLY A 99 -9.29 4.05 19.08
N SER A 100 -9.77 5.30 19.01
CA SER A 100 -10.68 5.73 17.94
C SER A 100 -9.99 5.79 16.58
N LEU A 101 -10.78 5.75 15.51
CA LEU A 101 -10.30 5.91 14.14
C LEU A 101 -10.65 7.30 13.65
N LEU A 102 -9.70 7.96 12.98
CA LEU A 102 -9.90 9.24 12.33
C LEU A 102 -9.58 9.13 10.84
N HIS A 103 -10.49 9.58 9.98
CA HIS A 103 -10.26 9.74 8.56
C HIS A 103 -9.68 11.13 8.30
N LEU A 104 -8.49 11.17 7.69
CA LEU A 104 -7.85 12.40 7.24
C LEU A 104 -7.77 12.35 5.71
N SER A 105 -8.17 13.45 5.06
CA SER A 105 -8.03 13.61 3.62
C SER A 105 -7.59 15.03 3.24
N ALA A 106 -6.94 15.13 2.08
CA ALA A 106 -6.46 16.38 1.51
C ALA A 106 -6.23 16.27 0.00
N TYR A 107 -6.35 17.38 -0.72
CA TYR A 107 -5.73 17.52 -2.04
C TYR A 107 -4.35 18.14 -1.89
N THR A 108 -3.37 17.60 -2.58
CA THR A 108 -2.00 18.14 -2.57
C THR A 108 -1.43 18.30 -3.96
N LYS A 109 -0.53 19.27 -4.12
CA LYS A 109 0.23 19.55 -5.35
C LYS A 109 1.65 19.95 -4.98
N THR A 110 2.62 19.54 -5.80
CA THR A 110 4.03 19.88 -5.59
C THR A 110 4.65 20.53 -6.81
N ILE A 111 5.51 21.53 -6.58
CA ILE A 111 6.29 22.16 -7.64
C ILE A 111 7.76 22.15 -7.23
N GLY A 112 8.56 21.38 -7.98
CA GLY A 112 10.02 21.38 -7.87
C GLY A 112 10.54 20.88 -6.52
N ILE A 113 9.84 19.95 -5.86
CA ILE A 113 10.30 19.41 -4.57
C ILE A 113 11.59 18.64 -4.76
N THR A 114 12.65 19.10 -4.09
CA THR A 114 13.93 18.39 -3.96
C THR A 114 14.09 17.98 -2.51
N ASP A 115 14.23 16.69 -2.28
CA ASP A 115 14.36 16.11 -0.94
C ASP A 115 15.70 16.45 -0.29
N GLY A 116 15.72 16.40 1.04
CA GLY A 116 16.93 16.43 1.84
C GLY A 116 17.70 15.10 1.80
N LEU A 117 18.66 14.97 2.72
CA LEU A 117 19.51 13.78 2.83
C LEU A 117 18.75 12.59 3.42
N ARG A 118 17.76 12.85 4.28
CA ARG A 118 17.00 11.81 4.98
C ARG A 118 15.65 11.57 4.30
N PRO A 119 15.12 10.34 4.30
CA PRO A 119 13.86 10.02 3.61
C PRO A 119 12.64 10.84 4.07
N TRP A 120 12.66 11.36 5.30
CA TRP A 120 11.59 12.18 5.87
C TRP A 120 11.76 13.69 5.59
N GLU A 121 12.87 14.11 4.99
CA GLU A 121 13.15 15.50 4.61
C GLU A 121 12.52 15.79 3.24
N THR A 122 11.21 15.96 3.24
CA THR A 122 10.41 16.18 2.03
C THR A 122 9.10 16.92 2.34
N ALA A 123 8.27 17.15 1.33
CA ALA A 123 6.91 17.68 1.47
C ALA A 123 5.97 16.60 1.99
N ARG A 124 5.28 16.84 3.10
CA ARG A 124 4.42 15.83 3.73
C ARG A 124 3.28 16.41 4.57
N VAL A 125 2.20 15.65 4.67
CA VAL A 125 1.09 15.89 5.61
C VAL A 125 1.06 14.75 6.62
N ILE A 126 1.08 15.09 7.91
CA ILE A 126 1.10 14.10 8.99
C ILE A 126 0.07 14.40 10.08
N LEU A 127 -0.46 13.35 10.70
CA LEU A 127 -1.26 13.38 11.92
C LEU A 127 -0.47 12.67 13.02
N VAL A 128 0.15 13.45 13.91
CA VAL A 128 1.08 12.92 14.92
C VAL A 128 0.48 12.97 16.32
N GLY A 129 0.55 11.84 17.02
CA GLY A 129 0.25 11.76 18.45
C GLY A 129 1.45 12.15 19.31
N TYR A 130 1.18 12.77 20.45
CA TYR A 130 2.15 13.04 21.50
C TYR A 130 1.77 12.28 22.75
N ASP A 131 2.76 11.73 23.44
CA ASP A 131 2.56 11.09 24.73
C ASP A 131 2.37 12.10 25.87
N GLN A 132 2.14 11.59 27.08
CA GLN A 132 2.02 12.38 28.30
C GLN A 132 3.27 13.23 28.63
N PHE A 133 4.43 12.87 28.08
CA PHE A 133 5.69 13.60 28.24
C PHE A 133 5.93 14.61 27.10
N ASN A 134 4.93 14.83 26.25
CA ASN A 134 4.99 15.71 25.09
C ASN A 134 6.05 15.27 24.05
N LYS A 135 6.38 13.97 24.01
CA LYS A 135 7.23 13.36 22.98
C LYS A 135 6.35 12.91 21.81
N ALA A 136 6.76 13.27 20.60
CA ALA A 136 6.07 12.86 19.37
C ALA A 136 6.26 11.36 19.11
N MET A 137 5.17 10.69 18.75
CA MET A 137 5.09 9.24 18.59
C MET A 137 5.17 8.83 17.12
N TYR A 138 6.35 8.99 16.50
CA TYR A 138 6.57 8.67 15.08
C TYR A 138 6.62 7.16 14.78
N ASN A 139 6.68 6.32 15.81
CA ASN A 139 6.60 4.86 15.71
C ASN A 139 5.17 4.34 15.49
N HIS A 140 4.17 5.23 15.43
CA HIS A 140 2.80 4.92 15.06
C HIS A 140 2.47 5.52 13.68
N PRO A 141 1.46 4.98 12.96
CA PRO A 141 0.99 5.57 11.71
C PRO A 141 0.65 7.04 11.87
N HIS A 142 1.35 7.88 11.11
CA HIS A 142 1.19 9.33 11.17
C HIS A 142 1.22 9.99 9.80
N LEU A 143 1.69 9.31 8.74
CA LEU A 143 1.86 9.90 7.41
C LEU A 143 0.58 9.77 6.57
N LEU A 144 0.02 10.88 6.09
CA LEU A 144 -1.00 10.86 5.04
C LEU A 144 -0.33 10.71 3.68
N VAL A 145 0.57 11.63 3.36
CA VAL A 145 1.27 11.68 2.08
C VAL A 145 2.67 12.27 2.27
N ALA A 146 3.65 11.73 1.55
CA ALA A 146 4.96 12.33 1.29
C ALA A 146 5.16 12.41 -0.22
N GLN A 147 5.56 13.57 -0.74
CA GLN A 147 5.65 13.79 -2.20
C GLN A 147 7.00 14.39 -2.58
N LYS A 148 7.52 13.88 -3.70
CA LYS A 148 8.81 14.28 -4.28
C LYS A 148 8.59 14.86 -5.67
N GLY A 149 9.49 15.72 -6.13
CA GLY A 149 9.42 16.31 -7.46
C GLY A 149 8.18 17.18 -7.67
N SER A 150 7.72 17.24 -8.92
CA SER A 150 6.52 17.99 -9.31
C SER A 150 5.36 17.04 -9.59
N SER A 151 4.19 17.37 -9.06
CA SER A 151 2.95 16.63 -9.29
C SER A 151 1.79 17.62 -9.33
N ASP A 152 0.81 17.37 -10.19
CA ASP A 152 -0.43 18.16 -10.15
C ASP A 152 -1.33 17.71 -8.99
N TRP A 153 -2.47 18.37 -8.82
CA TRP A 153 -3.42 18.07 -7.75
C TRP A 153 -3.80 16.59 -7.71
N ALA A 154 -3.54 15.95 -6.57
CA ALA A 154 -3.93 14.59 -6.28
C ALA A 154 -4.69 14.52 -4.94
N TYR A 155 -5.72 13.68 -4.90
CA TYR A 155 -6.46 13.40 -3.68
C TYR A 155 -5.76 12.31 -2.86
N HIS A 156 -5.62 12.56 -1.57
CA HIS A 156 -5.04 11.60 -0.63
C HIS A 156 -5.97 11.45 0.56
N GLU A 157 -6.13 10.21 1.01
CA GLU A 157 -6.90 9.89 2.20
C GLU A 157 -6.27 8.73 2.97
N ARG A 158 -6.47 8.74 4.29
CA ARG A 158 -6.06 7.64 5.16
C ARG A 158 -6.87 7.64 6.45
N VAL A 159 -7.13 6.45 6.97
CA VAL A 159 -7.69 6.26 8.31
C VAL A 159 -6.56 5.98 9.30
N PHE A 160 -6.55 6.71 10.40
CA PHE A 160 -5.56 6.63 11.47
C PHE A 160 -6.21 6.07 12.73
N ARG A 161 -5.61 5.02 13.30
CA ARG A 161 -5.96 4.54 14.64
C ARG A 161 -5.15 5.31 15.68
N ILE A 162 -5.83 5.97 16.61
CA ILE A 162 -5.20 6.72 17.68
C ILE A 162 -4.63 5.76 18.73
N ALA A 163 -3.35 5.89 19.05
CA ALA A 163 -2.68 5.03 20.03
C ALA A 163 -3.23 5.25 21.44
N GLU A 164 -3.27 4.20 22.26
CA GLU A 164 -3.84 4.23 23.62
C GLU A 164 -3.18 5.24 24.56
N ASN A 165 -1.88 5.50 24.36
CA ASN A 165 -1.07 6.45 25.13
C ASN A 165 -1.00 7.86 24.51
N THR A 166 -1.87 8.19 23.55
CA THR A 166 -1.93 9.52 22.94
C THR A 166 -2.56 10.53 23.89
N ALA A 167 -1.78 11.49 24.37
CA ALA A 167 -2.25 12.59 25.21
C ALA A 167 -2.68 13.82 24.39
N LYS A 168 -1.99 14.10 23.28
CA LYS A 168 -2.33 15.19 22.36
C LYS A 168 -2.18 14.72 20.93
N LEU A 169 -2.94 15.34 20.03
CA LEU A 169 -2.89 15.04 18.60
C LEU A 169 -2.69 16.34 17.83
N GLN A 170 -1.85 16.29 16.80
CA GLN A 170 -1.58 17.45 15.96
C GLN A 170 -1.56 17.05 14.49
N LEU A 171 -2.29 17.79 13.67
CA LEU A 171 -2.17 17.74 12.22
C LEU A 171 -1.11 18.75 11.78
N ILE A 172 -0.14 18.31 10.99
CA ILE A 172 0.99 19.12 10.56
C ILE A 172 1.19 18.96 9.05
N ILE A 173 1.13 20.08 8.33
CA ILE A 173 1.59 20.22 6.95
C ILE A 173 3.01 20.74 7.02
N GLN A 174 3.96 20.09 6.34
CA GLN A 174 5.36 20.46 6.46
C GLN A 174 6.17 20.25 5.19
N LEU A 175 7.18 21.09 5.05
CA LEU A 175 8.27 21.02 4.10
C LEU A 175 9.56 21.10 4.91
N ILE A 176 10.12 19.93 5.25
CA ILE A 176 11.29 19.84 6.14
C ILE A 176 12.56 19.68 5.32
N HIS A 177 13.52 20.58 5.50
CA HIS A 177 14.86 20.51 4.90
C HIS A 177 14.81 20.10 3.43
N ALA A 178 13.86 20.67 2.70
CA ALA A 178 13.56 20.36 1.32
C ALA A 178 13.29 21.67 0.59
N LYS A 179 13.62 21.72 -0.70
CA LYS A 179 13.42 22.90 -1.55
C LYS A 179 12.17 22.72 -2.41
N GLY A 180 11.42 23.80 -2.63
CA GLY A 180 10.31 23.84 -3.58
C GLY A 180 9.03 24.39 -2.96
N GLN A 181 7.89 24.08 -3.58
CA GLN A 181 6.58 24.53 -3.12
C GLN A 181 5.62 23.37 -2.93
N PHE A 182 4.92 23.38 -1.79
CA PHE A 182 3.94 22.38 -1.42
C PHE A 182 2.58 23.02 -1.17
N PHE A 183 1.59 22.60 -1.94
CA PHE A 183 0.24 23.14 -1.91
C PHE A 183 -0.71 22.13 -1.27
N VAL A 184 -1.58 22.59 -0.39
CA VAL A 184 -2.60 21.77 0.27
C VAL A 184 -3.93 22.50 0.28
N LYS A 185 -5.03 21.79 -0.05
CA LYS A 185 -6.40 22.32 0.06
C LYS A 185 -7.40 21.23 0.45
N THR A 186 -8.60 21.65 0.82
CA THR A 186 -9.73 20.77 1.16
C THR A 186 -9.34 19.75 2.23
N LEU A 187 -8.72 20.22 3.31
CA LEU A 187 -8.29 19.37 4.40
C LEU A 187 -9.51 18.96 5.24
N SER A 188 -9.60 17.71 5.64
CA SER A 188 -10.74 17.20 6.41
C SER A 188 -10.26 16.14 7.39
N LEU A 189 -10.62 16.25 8.67
CA LEU A 189 -10.38 15.25 9.70
C LEU A 189 -11.70 14.89 10.38
N ARG A 190 -12.16 13.66 10.20
CA ARG A 190 -13.47 13.20 10.69
C ARG A 190 -13.34 11.92 11.51
N PRO A 191 -14.18 11.70 12.52
CA PRO A 191 -14.30 10.39 13.16
C PRO A 191 -14.71 9.33 12.14
N ALA A 192 -14.08 8.16 12.22
CA ALA A 192 -14.40 7.00 11.41
C ALA A 192 -14.77 5.81 12.30
N THR A 193 -15.62 4.93 11.79
CA THR A 193 -15.92 3.63 12.42
C THR A 193 -15.82 2.52 11.37
N PRO A 194 -15.33 1.32 11.73
CA PRO A 194 -15.33 0.19 10.79
C PRO A 194 -16.74 -0.11 10.30
N ASN A 195 -16.90 -0.37 9.00
CA ASN A 195 -18.18 -0.80 8.46
C ASN A 195 -18.43 -2.28 8.82
N PRO A 196 -19.47 -2.60 9.63
CA PRO A 196 -19.74 -3.98 10.04
C PRO A 196 -20.09 -4.89 8.85
N GLU A 197 -20.72 -4.35 7.80
CA GLU A 197 -21.06 -5.10 6.60
C GLU A 197 -19.80 -5.48 5.80
N PHE A 198 -18.81 -4.59 5.73
CA PHE A 198 -17.52 -4.92 5.10
C PHE A 198 -16.85 -6.08 5.83
N GLY A 199 -16.86 -6.07 7.18
CA GLY A 199 -16.34 -7.17 7.98
C GLY A 199 -17.03 -8.50 7.67
N ARG A 200 -18.36 -8.50 7.60
CA ARG A 200 -19.15 -9.70 7.26
C ARG A 200 -18.83 -10.24 5.87
N TYR A 201 -18.80 -9.37 4.86
CA TYR A 201 -18.47 -9.80 3.48
C TYR A 201 -17.03 -10.26 3.36
N ARG A 202 -16.08 -9.60 4.05
CA ARG A 202 -14.68 -10.05 4.11
C ARG A 202 -14.59 -11.49 4.64
N SER A 203 -15.33 -11.84 5.70
CA SER A 203 -15.39 -13.22 6.22
C SER A 203 -15.94 -14.21 5.20
N TRP A 204 -16.97 -13.83 4.43
CA TRP A 204 -17.48 -14.65 3.33
C TRP A 204 -16.45 -14.89 2.24
N PHE A 205 -15.73 -13.85 1.81
CA PHE A 205 -14.65 -14.00 0.85
C PHE A 205 -13.53 -14.91 1.38
N ILE A 206 -13.14 -14.81 2.66
CA ILE A 206 -12.18 -15.73 3.28
C ILE A 206 -12.67 -17.18 3.22
N ALA A 207 -13.95 -17.43 3.51
CA ALA A 207 -14.55 -18.75 3.42
C ALA A 207 -14.55 -19.29 1.97
N ILE A 208 -14.88 -18.45 0.99
CA ILE A 208 -14.83 -18.79 -0.45
C ILE A 208 -13.39 -19.15 -0.86
N TRP A 209 -12.41 -18.32 -0.49
CA TRP A 209 -10.99 -18.56 -0.77
C TRP A 209 -10.48 -19.84 -0.12
N THR A 210 -10.90 -20.13 1.11
CA THR A 210 -10.53 -21.36 1.82
C THR A 210 -11.12 -22.58 1.13
N PHE A 211 -12.40 -22.55 0.77
CA PHE A 211 -13.04 -23.63 0.02
C PHE A 211 -12.37 -23.85 -1.34
N LEU A 212 -12.12 -22.77 -2.10
CA LEU A 212 -11.43 -22.83 -3.38
C LEU A 212 -10.02 -23.39 -3.24
N GLY A 213 -9.28 -22.95 -2.21
CA GLY A 213 -7.96 -23.45 -1.86
C GLY A 213 -7.95 -24.93 -1.55
N LEU A 214 -8.91 -25.43 -0.77
CA LEU A 214 -9.07 -26.87 -0.50
C LEU A 214 -9.43 -27.65 -1.76
N TRP A 215 -10.35 -27.15 -2.58
CA TRP A 215 -10.80 -27.82 -3.81
C TRP A 215 -9.70 -27.92 -4.88
N VAL A 216 -8.80 -26.93 -4.94
CA VAL A 216 -7.63 -26.95 -5.82
C VAL A 216 -6.48 -27.73 -5.19
N GLY A 217 -6.23 -27.54 -3.89
CA GLY A 217 -5.09 -28.05 -3.15
C GLY A 217 -5.17 -29.54 -2.82
N LEU A 218 -6.33 -30.07 -2.40
CA LEU A 218 -6.44 -31.47 -1.97
C LEU A 218 -6.00 -32.49 -3.04
N PRO A 219 -6.38 -32.36 -4.33
CA PRO A 219 -5.85 -33.23 -5.38
C PRO A 219 -4.33 -33.11 -5.59
N LEU A 220 -3.75 -31.93 -5.33
CA LEU A 220 -2.30 -31.71 -5.43
C LEU A 220 -1.58 -32.38 -4.26
N VAL A 221 -2.11 -32.25 -3.04
CA VAL A 221 -1.59 -32.93 -1.84
C VAL A 221 -1.62 -34.45 -2.01
N HIS A 222 -2.73 -35.01 -2.50
CA HIS A 222 -2.83 -36.44 -2.74
C HIS A 222 -1.78 -36.95 -3.74
N LYS A 223 -1.52 -36.19 -4.82
CA LYS A 223 -0.47 -36.52 -5.79
C LYS A 223 0.94 -36.34 -5.20
N ALA A 224 1.15 -35.29 -4.41
CA ALA A 224 2.41 -35.04 -3.69
C ALA A 224 2.76 -36.17 -2.73
N ALA A 225 1.79 -36.74 -2.04
CA ALA A 225 1.98 -37.85 -1.12
C ALA A 225 2.49 -39.14 -1.81
N THR A 226 2.24 -39.29 -3.12
CA THR A 226 2.60 -40.51 -3.87
C THR A 226 3.87 -40.36 -4.70
N ARG A 227 4.33 -39.13 -4.99
CA ARG A 227 5.49 -38.88 -5.86
C ARG A 227 6.34 -37.70 -5.35
N ARG A 228 7.61 -37.97 -5.05
CA ARG A 228 8.63 -36.97 -4.65
C ARG A 228 8.64 -35.66 -5.47
N PRO A 229 8.59 -35.65 -6.80
CA PRO A 229 8.60 -34.40 -7.55
C PRO A 229 7.38 -33.50 -7.30
N HIS A 230 6.22 -34.12 -7.06
CA HIS A 230 5.00 -33.40 -6.72
C HIS A 230 5.07 -32.79 -5.31
N ALA A 231 5.76 -33.47 -4.39
CA ALA A 231 6.04 -32.93 -3.06
C ALA A 231 6.91 -31.68 -3.11
N LEU A 232 7.92 -31.62 -3.99
CA LEU A 232 8.75 -30.42 -4.13
C LEU A 232 7.96 -29.21 -4.64
N ILE A 233 7.14 -29.39 -5.69
CA ILE A 233 6.26 -28.31 -6.19
C ILE A 233 5.34 -27.82 -5.06
N LEU A 234 4.72 -28.76 -4.33
CA LEU A 234 3.82 -28.42 -3.23
C LEU A 234 4.56 -27.66 -2.12
N LEU A 235 5.78 -28.07 -1.76
CA LEU A 235 6.59 -27.40 -0.74
C LEU A 235 6.94 -25.97 -1.15
N ILE A 236 7.35 -25.75 -2.40
CA ILE A 236 7.62 -24.40 -2.93
C ILE A 236 6.35 -23.54 -2.89
N ALA A 237 5.22 -24.08 -3.35
CA ALA A 237 3.94 -23.37 -3.36
C ALA A 237 3.45 -23.02 -1.94
N LEU A 238 3.62 -23.94 -0.97
CA LEU A 238 3.33 -23.68 0.44
C LEU A 238 4.28 -22.63 1.04
N GLY A 239 5.55 -22.65 0.67
CA GLY A 239 6.52 -21.62 1.06
C GLY A 239 6.12 -20.22 0.55
N ILE A 240 5.69 -20.13 -0.71
CA ILE A 240 5.16 -18.89 -1.30
C ILE A 240 3.92 -18.44 -0.53
N LEU A 241 2.93 -19.32 -0.31
CA LEU A 241 1.72 -18.99 0.44
C LEU A 241 2.04 -18.52 1.86
N ALA A 242 2.97 -19.19 2.56
CA ALA A 242 3.40 -18.79 3.88
C ALA A 242 4.03 -17.39 3.89
N GLY A 243 4.88 -17.08 2.90
CA GLY A 243 5.51 -15.75 2.78
C GLY A 243 4.52 -14.64 2.41
N VAL A 244 3.57 -14.93 1.53
CA VAL A 244 2.53 -13.99 1.06
C VAL A 244 1.51 -13.71 2.16
N LEU A 245 1.04 -14.75 2.87
CA LEU A 245 0.05 -14.63 3.93
C LEU A 245 0.62 -14.14 5.27
N MET A 246 1.94 -13.90 5.34
CA MET A 246 2.61 -13.39 6.52
C MET A 246 2.24 -11.92 6.77
N PRO A 247 1.84 -11.52 8.00
CA PRO A 247 1.66 -10.12 8.36
C PRO A 247 2.94 -9.31 8.13
N ASN A 248 2.81 -8.05 7.71
CA ASN A 248 3.99 -7.23 7.38
C ASN A 248 4.93 -7.04 8.59
N SER A 249 4.37 -6.94 9.80
CA SER A 249 5.14 -6.86 11.05
C SER A 249 6.09 -8.05 11.26
N LEU A 250 5.60 -9.26 11.02
CA LEU A 250 6.40 -10.48 11.14
C LEU A 250 7.42 -10.58 10.00
N LYS A 251 7.03 -10.16 8.78
CA LYS A 251 7.93 -10.11 7.62
C LYS A 251 9.13 -9.21 7.89
N GLU A 252 8.90 -8.01 8.41
CA GLU A 252 9.95 -7.05 8.77
C GLU A 252 10.84 -7.60 9.90
N TYR A 253 10.25 -8.15 10.96
CA TYR A 253 10.99 -8.76 12.06
C TYR A 253 11.97 -9.87 11.58
N ILE A 254 11.48 -10.78 10.73
CA ILE A 254 12.31 -11.84 10.16
C ILE A 254 13.35 -11.25 9.19
N GLY A 255 12.97 -10.28 8.37
CA GLY A 255 13.85 -9.65 7.40
C GLY A 255 15.03 -8.89 8.03
N GLU A 256 14.81 -8.26 9.18
CA GLU A 256 15.88 -7.62 9.96
C GLU A 256 16.77 -8.64 10.68
N SER A 257 16.20 -9.78 11.08
CA SER A 257 16.97 -10.86 11.70
C SER A 257 17.93 -11.56 10.72
N ILE A 258 17.58 -11.60 9.43
CA ILE A 258 18.38 -12.26 8.38
C ILE A 258 19.38 -11.30 7.73
N LEU A 259 18.93 -10.07 7.44
CA LEU A 259 19.73 -9.02 6.80
C LEU A 259 19.52 -7.72 7.58
N PRO A 260 20.34 -7.47 8.61
CA PRO A 260 20.24 -6.25 9.41
C PRO A 260 20.48 -5.03 8.54
N SER A 261 19.49 -4.14 8.48
CA SER A 261 19.59 -2.89 7.73
C SER A 261 20.08 -1.79 8.68
N ALA A 262 21.07 -0.97 8.29
CA ALA A 262 21.58 0.14 9.12
C ALA A 262 20.52 1.23 9.41
N ASP A 263 19.42 1.24 8.65
CA ASP A 263 18.32 2.23 8.75
C ASP A 263 17.09 1.74 9.57
N ALA A 264 17.22 0.62 10.29
CA ALA A 264 16.12 -0.09 10.97
C ALA A 264 15.33 0.72 12.03
N GLY A 265 15.78 1.92 12.39
CA GLY A 265 15.10 2.76 13.40
C GLY A 265 13.93 3.62 12.88
N ALA A 266 13.77 3.78 11.56
CA ALA A 266 12.91 4.84 11.02
C ALA A 266 11.59 4.38 10.37
N TYR A 267 11.35 3.08 10.19
CA TYR A 267 10.36 2.60 9.22
C TYR A 267 9.38 1.51 9.69
N ILE A 268 9.03 1.47 10.97
CA ILE A 268 7.90 0.61 11.40
C ILE A 268 6.59 1.38 11.19
N ILE A 269 6.11 1.46 9.95
CA ILE A 269 4.79 2.00 9.62
C ILE A 269 3.78 0.85 9.70
N HIS A 270 3.33 0.52 10.91
CA HIS A 270 2.24 -0.44 11.12
C HIS A 270 0.89 0.26 11.05
N SER A 271 0.44 0.57 9.85
CA SER A 271 -0.92 1.08 9.66
C SER A 271 -1.88 -0.03 9.25
N ASP A 272 -3.08 0.01 9.84
CA ASP A 272 -4.28 -0.51 9.21
C ASP A 272 -4.59 0.37 7.96
N GLU A 273 -3.78 0.23 6.91
CA GLU A 273 -4.07 0.85 5.63
C GLU A 273 -5.38 0.25 5.08
N LEU A 274 -6.16 1.10 4.41
CA LEU A 274 -7.26 0.64 3.56
C LEU A 274 -6.72 -0.48 2.67
N SER A 275 -7.30 -1.68 2.80
CA SER A 275 -6.84 -2.83 2.02
C SER A 275 -7.35 -2.65 0.61
N VAL A 276 -6.55 -2.08 -0.28
CA VAL A 276 -6.94 -1.75 -1.66
C VAL A 276 -5.93 -2.36 -2.61
N PHE A 277 -6.42 -2.92 -3.71
CA PHE A 277 -5.57 -3.43 -4.77
C PHE A 277 -5.16 -2.28 -5.69
N ARG A 278 -3.86 -1.93 -5.67
CA ARG A 278 -3.33 -0.81 -6.46
C ARG A 278 -3.16 -1.24 -7.93
N LEU A 279 -4.04 -0.75 -8.78
CA LEU A 279 -4.00 -0.99 -10.23
C LEU A 279 -2.99 -0.08 -10.96
N THR A 280 -2.45 0.93 -10.28
CA THR A 280 -1.50 1.86 -10.87
C THR A 280 -0.23 1.13 -11.30
N PHE A 281 0.18 1.35 -12.55
CA PHE A 281 1.43 0.83 -13.07
C PHE A 281 2.59 1.72 -12.59
N SER A 282 3.19 1.35 -11.48
CA SER A 282 4.47 1.91 -11.01
C SER A 282 5.49 0.79 -10.96
N ILE A 283 6.67 1.00 -11.58
CA ILE A 283 7.80 0.08 -11.42
C ILE A 283 8.22 0.19 -9.96
N PRO A 284 7.99 -0.85 -9.15
CA PRO A 284 8.12 -0.68 -7.73
C PRO A 284 9.62 -0.83 -7.37
N GLU A 285 10.14 -0.04 -6.43
CA GLU A 285 11.56 -0.07 -6.06
C GLU A 285 11.99 -1.48 -5.66
N LEU A 286 13.08 -2.00 -6.25
CA LEU A 286 13.54 -3.36 -5.98
C LEU A 286 14.07 -3.45 -4.55
N ASP A 287 13.43 -4.27 -3.73
CA ASP A 287 13.84 -4.54 -2.35
C ASP A 287 14.20 -6.03 -2.16
N LYS A 288 14.77 -6.36 -0.99
CA LYS A 288 15.16 -7.72 -0.62
C LYS A 288 14.00 -8.74 -0.75
N TYR A 289 12.76 -8.32 -0.54
CA TYR A 289 11.61 -9.20 -0.57
C TYR A 289 11.15 -9.51 -2.00
N LYS A 290 11.23 -8.53 -2.91
CA LYS A 290 10.91 -8.69 -4.34
C LYS A 290 11.85 -9.66 -5.03
N TYR A 291 13.13 -9.67 -4.67
CA TYR A 291 14.05 -10.70 -5.13
C TYR A 291 13.63 -12.10 -4.67
N GLY A 292 13.21 -12.24 -3.40
CA GLY A 292 12.72 -13.51 -2.88
C GLY A 292 11.50 -14.04 -3.65
N HIS A 293 10.54 -13.15 -3.92
CA HIS A 293 9.37 -13.43 -4.76
C HIS A 293 9.77 -13.90 -6.16
N PHE A 294 10.57 -13.10 -6.88
CA PHE A 294 11.08 -13.42 -8.21
C PHE A 294 11.74 -14.81 -8.25
N ILE A 295 12.62 -15.12 -7.30
CA ILE A 295 13.34 -16.40 -7.22
C ILE A 295 12.38 -17.56 -6.95
N MET A 296 11.50 -17.43 -5.95
CA MET A 296 10.57 -18.51 -5.57
C MET A 296 9.60 -18.86 -6.69
N PHE A 297 9.07 -17.86 -7.38
CA PHE A 297 8.20 -18.06 -8.54
C PHE A 297 8.95 -18.63 -9.76
N GLY A 298 10.21 -18.24 -9.95
CA GLY A 298 11.08 -18.87 -10.95
C GLY A 298 11.38 -20.34 -10.65
N LEU A 299 11.68 -20.68 -9.40
CA LEU A 299 11.87 -22.07 -8.97
C LEU A 299 10.59 -22.89 -9.16
N LEU A 300 9.43 -22.33 -8.81
CA LEU A 300 8.13 -22.98 -9.02
C LEU A 300 7.89 -23.27 -10.51
N ALA A 301 8.14 -22.29 -11.39
CA ALA A 301 7.94 -22.46 -12.83
C ALA A 301 8.93 -23.45 -13.45
N ALA A 302 10.21 -23.40 -13.05
CA ALA A 302 11.24 -24.31 -13.55
C ALA A 302 10.93 -25.77 -13.19
N THR A 303 10.50 -26.00 -11.95
CA THR A 303 10.11 -27.32 -11.44
C THR A 303 8.81 -27.81 -12.06
N ALA A 304 7.76 -26.98 -12.10
CA ALA A 304 6.47 -27.33 -12.70
C ALA A 304 6.56 -27.58 -14.21
N SER A 305 7.53 -26.95 -14.90
CA SER A 305 7.73 -27.15 -16.33
C SER A 305 8.35 -28.49 -16.68
N ASN A 306 8.92 -29.24 -15.73
CA ASN A 306 9.62 -30.51 -15.99
C ASN A 306 8.65 -31.68 -16.33
N ARG A 307 8.92 -32.49 -17.36
CA ARG A 307 7.90 -33.20 -18.18
C ARG A 307 7.39 -34.49 -17.52
N GLY A 308 7.93 -34.86 -16.37
CA GLY A 308 7.40 -35.93 -15.53
C GLY A 308 6.47 -35.43 -14.41
N TRP A 309 6.39 -34.11 -14.20
CA TRP A 309 5.77 -33.52 -13.01
C TRP A 309 4.35 -33.07 -13.42
N PHE A 310 3.35 -33.77 -12.88
CA PHE A 310 1.88 -33.58 -13.07
C PHE A 310 1.33 -33.89 -14.46
N ASN A 311 2.16 -34.31 -15.42
CA ASN A 311 1.76 -34.61 -16.80
C ASN A 311 1.04 -33.43 -17.49
N LEU A 312 1.48 -32.21 -17.15
CA LEU A 312 0.98 -30.96 -17.71
C LEU A 312 1.82 -30.57 -18.93
N SER A 313 1.19 -29.99 -19.95
CA SER A 313 1.95 -29.34 -21.02
C SER A 313 2.65 -28.10 -20.46
N THR A 314 3.80 -27.75 -21.02
CA THR A 314 4.61 -26.62 -20.53
C THR A 314 3.82 -25.31 -20.52
N PHE A 315 2.99 -25.08 -21.55
CA PHE A 315 2.10 -23.92 -21.61
C PHE A 315 1.05 -23.91 -20.48
N LYS A 316 0.46 -25.08 -20.15
CA LYS A 316 -0.49 -25.19 -19.03
C LYS A 316 0.17 -24.91 -17.69
N ALA A 317 1.41 -25.36 -17.49
CA ALA A 317 2.16 -25.07 -16.27
C ALA A 317 2.37 -23.55 -16.13
N LEU A 318 2.82 -22.88 -17.20
CA LEU A 318 3.01 -21.44 -17.24
C LEU A 318 1.73 -20.68 -16.87
N VAL A 319 0.59 -21.00 -17.51
CA VAL A 319 -0.71 -20.36 -17.23
C VAL A 319 -1.12 -20.55 -15.77
N LEU A 320 -0.94 -21.76 -15.21
CA LEU A 320 -1.29 -22.03 -13.82
C LEU A 320 -0.39 -21.29 -12.83
N THR A 321 0.91 -21.22 -13.07
CA THR A 321 1.83 -20.50 -12.20
C THR A 321 1.56 -19.00 -12.22
N THR A 322 1.23 -18.42 -13.39
CA THR A 322 0.86 -17.00 -13.49
C THR A 322 -0.47 -16.72 -12.79
N LEU A 323 -1.46 -17.60 -12.96
CA LEU A 323 -2.72 -17.49 -12.23
C LEU A 323 -2.52 -17.60 -10.71
N PHE A 324 -1.59 -18.46 -10.28
CA PHE A 324 -1.21 -18.60 -8.87
C PHE A 324 -0.55 -17.33 -8.34
N ALA A 325 0.39 -16.73 -9.06
CA ALA A 325 1.01 -15.43 -8.72
C ALA A 325 -0.04 -14.32 -8.55
N PHE A 326 -0.98 -14.23 -9.51
CA PHE A 326 -2.06 -13.25 -9.40
C PHE A 326 -2.97 -13.51 -8.20
N ALA A 327 -3.34 -14.77 -7.96
CA ALA A 327 -4.17 -15.14 -6.81
C ALA A 327 -3.46 -14.87 -5.47
N THR A 328 -2.16 -15.07 -5.38
CA THR A 328 -1.39 -14.77 -4.16
C THR A 328 -1.37 -13.28 -3.86
N GLU A 329 -1.23 -12.41 -4.87
CA GLU A 329 -1.33 -10.97 -4.67
C GLU A 329 -2.74 -10.54 -4.22
N VAL A 330 -3.80 -11.12 -4.79
CA VAL A 330 -5.17 -10.85 -4.33
C VAL A 330 -5.39 -11.31 -2.89
N LEU A 331 -4.83 -12.46 -2.49
CA LEU A 331 -4.93 -12.96 -1.11
C LEU A 331 -4.28 -12.02 -0.08
N GLN A 332 -3.32 -11.19 -0.48
CA GLN A 332 -2.72 -10.19 0.43
C GLN A 332 -3.73 -9.13 0.88
N LEU A 333 -4.84 -8.91 0.17
CA LEU A 333 -5.91 -8.00 0.61
C LEU A 333 -6.52 -8.39 1.96
N PHE A 334 -6.40 -9.66 2.36
CA PHE A 334 -6.87 -10.12 3.66
C PHE A 334 -5.84 -9.95 4.77
N ILE A 335 -4.60 -9.57 4.46
CA ILE A 335 -3.47 -9.54 5.38
C ILE A 335 -3.17 -8.10 5.80
N PRO A 336 -3.22 -7.79 7.11
CA PRO A 336 -2.93 -6.44 7.61
C PRO A 336 -1.53 -5.95 7.21
N GLY A 337 -1.44 -4.69 6.78
CA GLY A 337 -0.20 -4.03 6.41
C GLY A 337 0.39 -4.48 5.06
N ARG A 338 -0.34 -5.27 4.27
CA ARG A 338 0.05 -5.58 2.88
C ARG A 338 -0.67 -4.65 1.91
N GLY A 339 0.08 -4.13 0.95
CA GLY A 339 -0.43 -3.28 -0.13
C GLY A 339 -0.25 -3.98 -1.48
N PRO A 340 -1.15 -4.90 -1.85
CA PRO A 340 -1.02 -5.61 -3.11
C PRO A 340 -1.11 -4.65 -4.28
N GLN A 341 -0.21 -4.84 -5.25
CA GLN A 341 -0.06 -3.95 -6.40
C GLN A 341 0.16 -4.77 -7.66
N LEU A 342 -0.31 -4.24 -8.78
CA LEU A 342 -0.10 -4.85 -10.09
C LEU A 342 1.41 -5.02 -10.40
N GLY A 343 2.26 -4.12 -9.89
CA GLY A 343 3.71 -4.21 -10.01
C GLY A 343 4.31 -5.50 -9.41
N ASP A 344 3.75 -6.02 -8.32
CA ASP A 344 4.25 -7.24 -7.67
C ASP A 344 3.88 -8.48 -8.47
N VAL A 345 2.67 -8.51 -9.04
CA VAL A 345 2.25 -9.55 -10.01
C VAL A 345 3.22 -9.65 -11.18
N LEU A 346 3.72 -8.51 -11.68
CA LEU A 346 4.67 -8.47 -12.78
C LEU A 346 6.03 -9.05 -12.39
N ILE A 347 6.51 -8.79 -11.18
CA ILE A 347 7.77 -9.35 -10.67
C ILE A 347 7.66 -10.88 -10.55
N ASP A 348 6.57 -11.37 -9.95
CA ASP A 348 6.32 -12.81 -9.83
C ASP A 348 6.22 -13.46 -11.23
N THR A 349 5.52 -12.80 -12.15
CA THR A 349 5.38 -13.27 -13.54
C THR A 349 6.71 -13.27 -14.28
N ALA A 350 7.56 -12.26 -14.09
CA ALA A 350 8.91 -12.23 -14.66
C ALA A 350 9.74 -13.42 -14.14
N GLY A 351 9.67 -13.70 -12.84
CA GLY A 351 10.29 -14.88 -12.24
C GLY A 351 9.83 -16.18 -12.91
N ILE A 352 8.51 -16.33 -13.09
CA ILE A 352 7.91 -17.48 -13.78
C ILE A 352 8.48 -17.66 -15.19
N PHE A 353 8.53 -16.59 -15.99
CA PHE A 353 9.07 -16.65 -17.35
C PHE A 353 10.56 -17.03 -17.37
N THR A 354 11.35 -16.46 -16.45
CA THR A 354 12.78 -16.82 -16.31
C THR A 354 12.95 -18.29 -15.96
N GLY A 355 12.22 -18.79 -14.96
CA GLY A 355 12.28 -20.21 -14.56
C GLY A 355 11.86 -21.17 -15.67
N TRP A 356 10.79 -20.81 -16.40
CA TRP A 356 10.33 -21.55 -17.56
C TRP A 356 11.40 -21.61 -18.68
N ALA A 357 12.00 -20.47 -19.02
CA ALA A 357 13.03 -20.39 -20.06
C ALA A 357 14.27 -21.24 -19.69
N LEU A 358 14.76 -21.13 -18.45
CA LEU A 358 15.88 -21.93 -17.94
C LEU A 358 15.61 -23.44 -18.01
N SER A 359 14.39 -23.86 -17.65
CA SER A 359 13.96 -25.26 -17.78
C SER A 359 13.96 -25.74 -19.24
N GLY A 360 13.59 -24.87 -20.18
CA GLY A 360 13.65 -25.13 -21.61
C GLY A 360 15.08 -25.34 -22.13
N PHE A 361 16.01 -24.45 -21.77
CA PHE A 361 17.42 -24.56 -22.17
C PHE A 361 18.06 -25.84 -21.65
N TYR A 362 17.87 -26.16 -20.37
CA TYR A 362 18.43 -27.37 -19.76
C TYR A 362 18.01 -28.64 -20.50
N ARG A 363 16.75 -28.71 -20.94
CA ARG A 363 16.23 -29.85 -21.72
C ARG A 363 16.88 -29.97 -23.09
N SER A 364 17.01 -28.85 -23.80
CA SER A 364 17.62 -28.84 -25.13
C SER A 364 19.06 -29.33 -25.07
N SER A 365 19.79 -29.00 -24.01
CA SER A 365 21.16 -29.48 -23.80
C SER A 365 21.22 -30.97 -23.44
N SER A 366 20.26 -31.49 -22.67
CA SER A 366 20.23 -32.91 -22.26
C SER A 366 19.81 -33.90 -23.35
N ILE A 367 19.20 -33.43 -24.44
CA ILE A 367 18.79 -34.27 -25.59
C ILE A 367 19.92 -34.37 -26.63
N ASN A 368 20.90 -33.47 -26.57
CA ASN A 368 22.04 -33.41 -27.51
C ASN A 368 23.32 -34.09 -26.97
N CYS A 369 23.22 -34.83 -25.87
CA CYS A 369 24.23 -35.76 -25.36
C CYS A 369 23.60 -37.15 -25.29
#